data_AF-A0A2C9M5Q6-F1
#
_entry.id   AF-A0A2C9M5Q6-F1
#
_cell.length_a   1.000
_cell.length_b   1.000
_cell.length_c   1.000
_cell.angle_alpha   90.00
_cell.angle_beta   90.00
_cell.angle_gamma   90.00
#
_symmetry.space_group_name_H-M   'P 1'
#
loop_
_entity.id
_entity.type
_entity.pdbx_description
1 polymer ?
#
loop_
_entity_poly.entity_id
_entity_poly.type
_entity_poly.pdbx_seq_one_letter_code
_entity_poly.pdbx_strand_id
1 'polypeptide(L)'
;MDCIQKSVPTSKPSKEVMSKEELERQKEKEIRNLILEVSFYLIFLALFLAMVFNSRDDRAFLYCDSVSLLLNKEHDVDKVNEGHHLWNWIENAFFPFMYATKDWNGRDLNGSSKTVITLTSYRVGPIRIRQHRLGN
;
A
#
# COMPACT_ATOMS: atom_id res chain seq x y z
N MET A 1 -21.46 51.57 38.08
CA MET A 1 -20.31 50.69 37.77
C MET A 1 -19.99 49.99 39.07
N ASP A 2 -20.61 48.84 39.33
CA ASP A 2 -20.46 48.16 40.61
C ASP A 2 -19.83 46.79 40.38
N CYS A 3 -18.58 46.69 40.80
CA CYS A 3 -17.79 45.47 40.78
C CYS A 3 -18.24 44.60 41.95
N ILE A 4 -18.93 43.50 41.68
CA ILE A 4 -19.32 42.54 42.72
C ILE A 4 -18.06 41.77 43.15
N GLN A 5 -17.47 42.18 44.27
CA GLN A 5 -16.46 41.40 44.98
C GLN A 5 -17.08 40.10 45.48
N LYS A 6 -16.69 38.97 44.86
CA LYS A 6 -17.02 37.63 45.35
C LYS A 6 -16.15 37.38 46.58
N SER A 7 -16.73 37.48 47.77
CA SER A 7 -16.05 37.16 49.02
C SER A 7 -15.71 35.67 49.04
N VAL A 8 -14.42 35.37 49.23
CA VAL A 8 -13.95 34.00 49.47
C VAL A 8 -14.31 33.64 50.92
N PRO A 9 -15.15 32.62 51.17
CA PRO A 9 -15.46 32.24 52.54
C PRO A 9 -14.23 31.60 53.19
N THR A 10 -13.74 32.23 54.26
CA THR A 10 -12.57 31.84 55.07
C THR A 10 -12.89 30.83 56.18
N SER A 11 -13.93 30.00 56.02
CA SER A 11 -14.20 28.90 56.96
C SER A 11 -13.58 27.60 56.44
N LYS A 12 -12.84 26.89 57.30
CA LYS A 12 -12.29 25.56 56.97
C LYS A 12 -13.44 24.65 56.50
N PRO A 13 -13.35 24.05 55.30
CA PRO A 13 -14.39 23.15 54.82
C PRO A 13 -14.53 21.94 55.74
N SER A 14 -15.77 21.48 55.93
CA SER A 14 -16.07 20.26 56.70
C SER A 14 -15.30 19.07 56.13
N LYS A 15 -14.80 18.18 56.99
CA LYS A 15 -13.95 17.03 56.61
C LYS A 15 -14.59 16.14 55.54
N GLU A 16 -15.92 16.02 55.55
CA GLU A 16 -16.66 15.25 54.55
C GLU A 16 -16.63 15.90 53.16
N VAL A 17 -16.66 17.24 53.09
CA VAL A 17 -16.58 18.00 51.82
C VAL A 17 -15.18 17.88 51.23
N MET A 18 -14.13 17.94 52.05
CA MET A 18 -12.75 17.71 51.58
C MET A 18 -12.58 16.31 50.97
N SER A 19 -13.16 15.28 51.58
CA SER A 19 -13.05 13.90 51.05
C SER A 19 -13.71 13.72 49.68
N LYS A 20 -14.80 14.46 49.41
CA LYS A 20 -15.50 14.43 48.12
C LYS A 20 -14.73 15.18 47.05
N GLU A 21 -14.18 16.35 47.38
CA GLU A 21 -13.32 17.11 46.47
C GLU A 21 -12.03 16.35 46.12
N GLU A 22 -11.44 15.64 47.07
CA GLU A 22 -10.28 14.79 46.84
C GLU A 22 -10.61 13.60 45.92
N LEU A 23 -11.78 12.98 46.10
CA LEU A 23 -12.28 11.90 45.24
C LEU A 23 -12.55 12.37 43.82
N GLU A 24 -13.15 13.55 43.64
CA GLU A 24 -13.38 14.14 42.32
C GLU A 24 -12.05 14.46 41.61
N ARG A 25 -11.07 15.01 42.33
CA ARG A 25 -9.73 15.26 41.78
C ARG A 25 -8.99 13.97 41.39
N GLN A 26 -9.20 12.87 42.10
CA GLN A 26 -8.64 11.58 41.72
C GLN A 26 -9.28 11.05 40.43
N LYS A 27 -10.62 11.12 40.33
CA LYS A 27 -11.35 10.75 39.11
C LYS A 27 -10.93 11.57 37.89
N GLU A 28 -10.75 12.88 38.06
CA GLU A 28 -10.26 13.74 36.97
C GLU A 28 -8.86 13.35 36.48
N LYS A 29 -7.95 12.98 37.40
CA LYS A 29 -6.62 12.50 37.04
C LYS A 29 -6.65 11.17 36.31
N GLU A 30 -7.49 10.24 36.76
CA GLU A 30 -7.67 8.94 36.10
C GLU A 30 -8.25 9.09 34.69
N ILE A 31 -9.30 9.90 34.54
CA ILE A 31 -9.91 10.20 33.23
C ILE A 31 -8.89 10.87 32.30
N ARG A 32 -8.09 11.82 32.80
CA ARG A 32 -7.06 12.48 32.00
C ARG A 32 -5.99 11.50 31.52
N ASN A 33 -5.53 10.60 32.39
CA ASN A 33 -4.57 9.58 32.02
C ASN A 33 -5.14 8.60 30.99
N LEU A 34 -6.40 8.17 31.18
CA LEU A 34 -7.11 7.32 30.22
C LEU A 34 -7.22 7.99 28.85
N ILE A 35 -7.57 9.29 28.79
CA ILE A 35 -7.64 10.05 27.54
C ILE A 35 -6.28 10.11 26.86
N LEU A 36 -5.20 10.35 27.61
CA LEU A 36 -3.85 10.40 27.08
C LEU A 36 -3.41 9.03 26.52
N GLU A 37 -3.71 7.96 27.22
CA GLU A 37 -3.42 6.59 26.78
C GLU A 37 -4.19 6.25 25.49
N VAL A 38 -5.50 6.51 25.45
CA VAL A 38 -6.32 6.32 24.24
C VAL A 38 -5.81 7.18 23.10
N SER A 39 -5.44 8.43 23.35
CA SER A 39 -4.88 9.31 22.31
C SER A 39 -3.56 8.77 21.76
N PHE A 40 -2.72 8.17 22.60
CA PHE A 40 -1.47 7.58 22.17
C PHE A 40 -1.72 6.37 21.26
N TYR A 41 -2.67 5.51 21.61
CA TYR A 41 -3.07 4.40 20.74
C TYR A 41 -3.67 4.87 19.42
N LEU A 42 -4.47 5.95 19.42
CA LEU A 42 -5.01 6.52 18.18
C LEU A 42 -3.91 7.09 17.27
N ILE A 43 -2.93 7.79 17.85
CA ILE A 43 -1.76 8.29 17.10
C ILE A 43 -0.96 7.11 16.55
N PHE A 44 -0.71 6.10 17.36
CA PHE A 44 -0.02 4.88 16.92
C PHE A 44 -0.75 4.20 15.76
N LEU A 45 -2.06 4.04 15.86
CA LEU A 45 -2.88 3.46 14.80
C LEU A 45 -2.85 4.31 13.53
N ALA A 46 -2.91 5.64 13.65
CA ALA A 46 -2.80 6.55 12.51
C ALA A 46 -1.44 6.42 11.81
N LEU A 47 -0.34 6.34 12.56
CA LEU A 47 1.00 6.12 12.02
C LEU A 47 1.13 4.74 11.38
N PHE A 48 0.56 3.71 12.01
CA PHE A 48 0.55 2.35 11.47
C PHE A 48 -0.22 2.29 10.14
N LEU A 49 -1.40 2.90 10.08
CA LEU A 49 -2.19 2.99 8.85
C LEU A 49 -1.44 3.79 7.78
N ALA A 50 -0.83 4.92 8.12
CA ALA A 50 -0.02 5.69 7.19
C ALA A 50 1.14 4.88 6.61
N MET A 51 1.80 4.04 7.43
CA MET A 51 2.86 3.14 6.99
C MET A 51 2.33 2.07 6.01
N VAL A 52 1.21 1.42 6.35
CA VAL A 52 0.59 0.40 5.50
C VAL A 52 0.13 1.00 4.17
N PHE A 53 -0.52 2.17 4.19
CA PHE A 53 -0.97 2.83 2.97
C PHE A 53 0.19 3.31 2.10
N ASN A 54 1.28 3.81 2.68
CA ASN A 54 2.48 4.16 1.92
C ASN A 54 3.10 2.91 1.24
N SER A 55 3.06 1.76 1.91
CA SER A 55 3.56 0.51 1.33
C SER A 55 2.69 -0.08 0.21
N ARG A 56 1.42 0.34 0.09
CA ARG A 56 0.52 -0.14 -0.97
C ARG A 56 0.65 0.74 -2.21
N ASP A 57 1.08 0.13 -3.30
CA ASP A 57 0.95 0.73 -4.61
C ASP A 57 -0.46 0.47 -5.18
N ASP A 58 -1.29 1.51 -5.24
CA ASP A 58 -2.65 1.43 -5.78
C ASP A 58 -2.68 1.05 -7.27
N ARG A 59 -1.56 1.25 -7.99
CA ARG A 59 -1.47 0.97 -9.43
C ARG A 59 -1.03 -0.45 -9.74
N ALA A 60 -0.55 -1.21 -8.75
CA ALA A 60 -0.03 -2.55 -8.96
C ALA A 60 -1.08 -3.48 -9.60
N PHE A 61 -2.34 -3.39 -9.15
CA PHE A 61 -3.43 -4.19 -9.71
C PHE A 61 -3.68 -3.89 -11.19
N LEU A 62 -3.83 -2.60 -11.53
CA LEU A 62 -4.06 -2.16 -12.92
C LEU A 62 -2.86 -2.48 -13.82
N TYR A 63 -1.65 -2.39 -13.28
CA TYR A 63 -0.44 -2.75 -14.02
C TYR A 63 -0.42 -4.25 -14.34
N CYS A 64 -0.62 -5.12 -13.34
CA CYS A 64 -0.67 -6.57 -13.55
C CYS A 64 -1.79 -6.98 -14.51
N ASP A 65 -2.96 -6.36 -14.40
CA ASP A 65 -4.10 -6.60 -15.30
C ASP A 65 -3.77 -6.18 -16.74
N SER A 66 -3.21 -4.98 -16.92
CA SER A 66 -2.82 -4.50 -18.26
C SER A 66 -1.74 -5.38 -18.92
N VAL A 67 -0.76 -5.85 -18.16
CA VAL A 67 0.29 -6.76 -18.66
C VAL A 67 -0.32 -8.12 -19.06
N SER A 68 -1.22 -8.65 -18.24
CA SER A 68 -1.89 -9.93 -18.52
C SER A 68 -2.77 -9.82 -19.76
N LEU A 69 -3.52 -8.73 -19.89
CA LEU A 69 -4.35 -8.46 -21.05
C LEU A 69 -3.53 -8.30 -22.33
N LEU A 70 -2.37 -7.61 -22.27
CA LEU A 70 -1.48 -7.46 -23.42
C LEU A 70 -0.86 -8.79 -23.87
N LEU A 71 -0.49 -9.66 -22.93
CA LEU A 71 0.07 -10.98 -23.23
C LEU A 71 -0.99 -11.96 -23.78
N ASN A 72 -2.23 -11.86 -23.33
CA ASN A 72 -3.31 -12.77 -23.73
C ASN A 72 -4.19 -12.27 -24.89
N LYS A 73 -3.92 -11.07 -25.44
CA LYS A 73 -4.79 -10.42 -26.44
C LYS A 73 -4.97 -11.23 -27.73
N GLU A 74 -3.87 -11.73 -28.30
CA GLU A 74 -3.88 -12.47 -29.58
C GLU A 74 -3.56 -13.96 -29.40
N HIS A 75 -2.73 -14.30 -28.41
CA HIS A 75 -2.40 -15.67 -28.07
C HIS A 75 -2.64 -15.90 -26.58
N ASP A 76 -3.75 -16.56 -26.29
CA ASP A 76 -4.17 -16.86 -24.93
C ASP A 76 -3.30 -17.97 -24.33
N VAL A 77 -2.61 -17.66 -23.22
CA VAL A 77 -1.82 -18.66 -22.46
C VAL A 77 -2.72 -19.80 -21.99
N ASP A 78 -3.99 -19.50 -21.66
CA ASP A 78 -4.90 -20.47 -21.05
C ASP A 78 -5.35 -21.57 -22.04
N LYS A 79 -5.07 -21.38 -23.34
CA LYS A 79 -5.37 -22.36 -24.40
C LYS A 79 -4.17 -23.23 -24.77
N VAL A 80 -3.06 -23.12 -24.04
CA VAL A 80 -1.84 -23.91 -24.28
C VAL A 80 -2.02 -25.33 -23.73
N ASN A 81 -2.57 -26.21 -24.56
CA ASN A 81 -2.82 -27.62 -24.19
C ASN A 81 -1.67 -28.58 -24.56
N GLU A 82 -0.82 -28.19 -25.51
CA GLU A 82 0.28 -29.03 -26.01
C GLU A 82 1.60 -28.26 -26.04
N GLY A 83 2.72 -28.99 -26.02
CA GLY A 83 4.05 -28.39 -26.05
C GLY A 83 4.29 -27.49 -27.27
N HIS A 84 3.71 -27.81 -28.44
CA HIS A 84 3.79 -26.96 -29.62
C HIS A 84 3.05 -25.62 -29.43
N HIS A 85 1.90 -25.63 -28.77
CA HIS A 85 1.15 -24.41 -28.46
C HIS A 85 1.93 -23.49 -27.52
N LEU A 86 2.71 -24.06 -26.60
CA LEU A 86 3.57 -23.28 -25.71
C LEU A 86 4.67 -22.56 -26.50
N TRP A 87 5.36 -23.26 -27.40
CA TRP A 87 6.39 -22.64 -28.24
C TRP A 87 5.81 -21.56 -29.15
N ASN A 88 4.64 -21.82 -29.74
CA ASN A 88 3.94 -20.85 -30.57
C ASN A 88 3.55 -19.59 -29.77
N TRP A 89 3.12 -19.75 -28.53
CA TRP A 89 2.84 -18.62 -27.65
C TRP A 89 4.11 -17.83 -27.27
N ILE A 90 5.21 -18.53 -26.97
CA ILE A 90 6.49 -17.91 -26.64
C ILE A 90 6.99 -17.04 -27.80
N GLU A 91 6.93 -17.56 -29.02
CA GLU A 91 7.43 -16.89 -30.21
C GLU A 91 6.56 -15.70 -30.64
N ASN A 92 5.24 -15.84 -30.59
CA ASN A 92 4.33 -14.86 -31.18
C ASN A 92 3.74 -13.84 -30.19
N ALA A 93 3.64 -14.17 -28.90
CA ALA A 93 3.15 -13.23 -27.88
C ALA A 93 4.27 -12.76 -26.96
N PHE A 94 4.99 -13.71 -26.35
CA PHE A 94 5.90 -13.36 -25.26
C PHE A 94 7.17 -12.61 -25.72
N PHE A 95 7.85 -13.07 -26.76
CA PHE A 95 9.05 -12.36 -27.26
C PHE A 95 8.72 -10.97 -27.82
N PRO A 96 7.69 -10.78 -28.67
CA PRO A 96 7.31 -9.45 -29.13
C PRO A 96 6.90 -8.51 -28.00
N PHE A 97 6.26 -9.03 -26.95
CA PHE A 97 5.95 -8.24 -25.75
C PHE A 97 7.21 -7.76 -25.02
N MET A 98 8.22 -8.64 -24.88
CA MET A 98 9.43 -8.38 -24.10
C MET A 98 10.53 -7.61 -24.85
N TYR A 99 10.51 -7.61 -26.18
CA TYR A 99 11.50 -6.97 -27.04
C TYR A 99 10.79 -6.04 -28.02
N ALA A 100 10.50 -4.82 -27.57
CA ALA A 100 9.90 -3.81 -28.44
C ALA A 100 10.87 -3.47 -29.59
N THR A 101 10.40 -3.61 -30.82
CA THR A 101 11.17 -3.28 -32.03
C THR A 101 10.83 -1.90 -32.57
N LYS A 102 9.64 -1.39 -32.28
CA LYS A 102 9.13 -0.11 -32.78
C LYS A 102 8.66 0.80 -31.67
N ASP A 103 8.88 2.10 -31.88
CA ASP A 103 8.37 3.17 -31.02
C ASP A 103 6.88 3.46 -31.30
N TRP A 104 6.26 4.32 -30.49
CA TRP A 104 4.87 4.76 -30.67
C TRP A 104 4.61 5.40 -32.04
N ASN A 105 5.64 5.95 -32.67
CA ASN A 105 5.58 6.53 -34.02
C ASN A 105 6.01 5.56 -35.14
N GLY A 106 6.09 4.25 -34.84
CA GLY A 106 6.46 3.22 -35.80
C GLY A 106 7.92 3.23 -36.26
N ARG A 107 8.77 4.05 -35.63
CA ARG A 107 10.21 4.12 -35.89
C ARG A 107 10.90 2.94 -35.22
N ASP A 108 11.93 2.40 -35.87
CA ASP A 108 12.71 1.32 -35.28
C ASP A 108 13.44 1.80 -34.01
N LEU A 109 13.28 1.04 -32.94
CA LEU A 109 14.02 1.26 -31.70
C LEU A 109 15.44 0.74 -31.89
N ASN A 110 16.41 1.47 -31.33
CA ASN A 110 17.80 1.03 -31.34
C ASN A 110 17.89 -0.36 -30.69
N GLY A 111 18.71 -1.27 -31.24
CA GLY A 111 18.82 -2.67 -30.79
C GLY A 111 19.32 -2.84 -29.34
N SER A 112 19.74 -1.75 -28.69
CA SER A 112 20.08 -1.70 -27.27
C SER A 112 18.91 -1.31 -26.35
N SER A 113 17.73 -1.02 -26.89
CA SER A 113 16.56 -0.68 -26.10
C SER A 113 16.17 -1.87 -25.21
N LYS A 114 16.02 -1.59 -23.91
CA LYS A 114 15.58 -2.58 -22.92
C LYS A 114 14.09 -2.42 -22.62
N THR A 115 13.34 -1.77 -23.49
CA THR A 115 11.92 -1.47 -23.28
C THR A 115 11.05 -2.65 -23.65
N VAL A 116 9.99 -2.86 -22.87
CA VAL A 116 8.89 -3.76 -23.26
C VAL A 116 7.94 -3.05 -24.23
N ILE A 117 6.98 -3.77 -24.80
CA ILE A 117 6.05 -3.25 -25.83
C ILE A 117 5.29 -1.99 -25.41
N THR A 118 5.02 -1.80 -24.12
CA THR A 118 4.35 -0.60 -23.59
C THR A 118 5.24 0.63 -23.64
N LEU A 119 6.55 0.49 -23.88
CA LEU A 119 7.57 1.54 -23.94
C LEU A 119 7.77 2.35 -22.64
N THR A 120 6.96 2.09 -21.62
CA THR A 120 7.02 2.74 -20.30
C THR A 120 7.79 1.94 -19.26
N SER A 121 8.02 0.66 -19.51
CA SER A 121 8.71 -0.25 -18.58
C SER A 121 9.97 -0.82 -19.22
N TYR A 122 10.98 -1.06 -18.38
CA TYR A 122 12.26 -1.62 -18.81
C TYR A 122 12.39 -3.06 -18.32
N ARG A 123 12.81 -3.94 -19.22
CA ARG A 123 13.23 -5.29 -18.90
C ARG A 123 14.56 -5.25 -18.15
N VAL A 124 14.60 -5.92 -17.00
CA VAL A 124 15.81 -6.10 -16.21
C VAL A 124 16.45 -7.44 -16.55
N GLY A 125 17.60 -7.38 -17.24
CA GLY A 125 18.39 -8.56 -17.59
C GLY A 125 17.82 -9.40 -18.75
N PRO A 126 18.47 -10.54 -19.04
CA PRO A 126 17.98 -11.51 -20.02
C PRO A 126 16.92 -12.43 -19.41
N ILE A 127 15.98 -12.87 -20.25
CA ILE A 127 14.95 -13.84 -19.88
C ILE A 127 15.60 -15.23 -19.72
N ARG A 128 15.13 -16.01 -18.75
CA ARG A 128 15.64 -17.37 -18.47
C ARG A 128 14.50 -18.37 -18.48
N ILE A 129 14.62 -19.39 -19.32
CA ILE A 129 13.70 -20.54 -19.33
C ILE A 129 14.33 -21.64 -18.48
N ARG A 130 13.54 -22.24 -17.58
CA ARG A 130 13.96 -23.38 -16.74
C ARG A 130 13.02 -24.55 -17.01
N GLN A 131 13.59 -25.75 -17.12
CA GLN A 131 12.84 -26.98 -17.37
C GLN A 131 13.16 -28.00 -16.26
N HIS A 132 12.12 -28.60 -15.71
CA HIS A 132 12.23 -29.77 -14.85
C HIS A 132 11.88 -31.03 -15.65
N ARG A 133 12.72 -32.06 -15.53
CA ARG A 133 12.48 -33.39 -16.12
C ARG A 133 12.46 -34.40 -14.99
N LEU A 134 11.47 -35.27 -14.99
CA LEU A 134 11.41 -36.39 -14.05
C LEU A 134 12.27 -37.53 -14.61
N GLY A 135 13.03 -38.18 -13.74
CA GLY A 135 13.75 -39.41 -14.08
C GLY A 135 12.74 -40.54 -14.29
N ASN A 136 13.02 -41.39 -15.27
CA ASN A 136 12.19 -42.55 -15.62
C ASN A 136 12.38 -43.69 -14.60
#